data_AF-A0A1H5SZD7-F1
#
_entry.id   AF-A0A1H5SZD7-F1
#
_cell.length_a   1.000
_cell.length_b   1.000
_cell.length_c   1.000
_cell.angle_alpha   90.00
_cell.angle_beta   90.00
_cell.angle_gamma   90.00
#
_symmetry.space_group_name_H-M   'P 1'
#
loop_
_entity.id
_entity.type
_entity.pdbx_description
1 polymer ?
#
loop_
_entity_poly.entity_id
_entity_poly.type
_entity_poly.pdbx_seq_one_letter_code
_entity_poly.pdbx_strand_id
1 'polypeptide(L)'
;MRTLKLICLTLILSLAFSACQEPVDYSNAISDGQYFHRAQNRVTEVIIHDIFSPPVAVRIYSYASLAAYEVVAATDPANYASLMGQLNGSEPIQMPVPENVYPPLAALAAYYQVGTTLIFSEEKMNEHRDAVFAELQEKGIPEEVFEASVNYGREVASKVLAYAKKDNYHESRSFPKYSVVNQPGTWQPTPPAYMEAIEPHWNKIRTFVLDSAAQFKIAPPPPYSTDPSSEFYKLAKEVYDAKQNATPEETAIAMFWDCNPYKMNVKGHVMFAEKKITPGGHWMGIASIASAAAGKDWKGTVEALALTGISLNEAFIACWDEKYRSKLIRPETYINQYIDEDWVPLLQTPPFPEHTSGHSVASTAAAYTLTQLFGDELPIVDSTEVAYGLPIREFKGFTQMAQEAAISRFYGGIHYMPAITEGSKQGKQVGEWIWKKVSTKPDRVAMLERR
;
A
#
# COMPACT_ATOMS: atom_id res chain seq x y z
N MET A 1 40.16 -41.73 44.16
CA MET A 1 40.22 -40.25 44.11
C MET A 1 41.00 -39.69 42.91
N ARG A 2 42.14 -40.26 42.48
CA ARG A 2 42.89 -39.78 41.29
C ARG A 2 42.16 -39.96 39.95
N THR A 3 41.45 -41.08 39.77
CA THR A 3 40.66 -41.38 38.56
C THR A 3 39.45 -40.46 38.38
N LEU A 4 38.77 -40.08 39.47
CA LEU A 4 37.61 -39.19 39.42
C LEU A 4 38.00 -37.74 39.06
N LYS A 5 39.19 -37.29 39.49
CA LYS A 5 39.75 -35.98 39.11
C LYS A 5 40.12 -35.92 37.62
N LEU A 6 40.63 -37.03 37.06
CA LEU A 6 41.00 -37.09 35.64
C LEU A 6 39.76 -37.02 34.74
N ILE A 7 38.68 -37.70 35.11
CA ILE A 7 37.39 -37.70 34.38
C ILE A 7 36.73 -36.31 34.42
N CYS A 8 36.73 -35.64 35.58
CA CYS A 8 36.22 -34.26 35.66
C CYS A 8 37.06 -33.29 34.82
N LEU A 9 38.38 -33.45 34.77
CA LEU A 9 39.25 -32.59 33.99
C LEU A 9 39.06 -32.80 32.48
N THR A 10 38.86 -34.03 32.02
CA THR A 10 38.54 -34.31 30.61
C THR A 10 37.13 -33.85 30.24
N LEU A 11 36.15 -33.93 31.15
CA LEU A 11 34.80 -33.42 30.91
C LEU A 11 34.77 -31.88 30.78
N ILE A 12 35.53 -31.19 31.65
CA ILE A 12 35.70 -29.73 31.61
C ILE A 12 36.47 -29.31 30.35
N LEU A 13 37.51 -30.04 29.94
CA LEU A 13 38.19 -29.77 28.67
C LEU A 13 37.28 -30.00 27.47
N SER A 14 36.48 -31.07 27.44
CA SER A 14 35.53 -31.31 26.34
C SER A 14 34.41 -30.26 26.27
N LEU A 15 33.95 -29.75 27.41
CA LEU A 15 33.00 -28.62 27.46
C LEU A 15 33.65 -27.30 27.01
N ALA A 16 34.95 -27.10 27.30
CA ALA A 16 35.69 -25.93 26.82
C ALA A 16 35.96 -25.96 25.31
N PHE A 17 36.10 -27.14 24.69
CA PHE A 17 36.25 -27.28 23.24
C PHE A 17 34.92 -27.18 22.46
N SER A 18 33.77 -27.42 23.10
CA SER A 18 32.45 -27.17 22.49
C SER A 18 31.99 -25.70 22.62
N ALA A 19 32.64 -24.89 23.46
CA ALA A 19 32.27 -23.50 23.73
C ALA A 19 32.94 -22.47 22.79
N CYS A 20 33.83 -22.91 21.90
CA CYS A 20 34.48 -22.07 20.89
C CYS A 20 34.09 -22.55 19.48
N GLN A 21 32.81 -22.42 19.12
CA GLN A 21 32.47 -22.33 17.70
C GLN A 21 32.96 -20.96 17.20
N GLU A 22 33.63 -20.93 16.05
CA GLU A 22 33.98 -19.67 15.40
C GLU A 22 32.70 -18.84 15.21
N PRO A 23 32.73 -17.52 15.47
CA PRO A 23 31.57 -16.66 15.25
C PRO A 23 31.11 -16.82 13.80
N VAL A 24 29.86 -17.25 13.61
CA VAL A 24 29.25 -17.30 12.28
C VAL A 24 29.11 -15.85 11.80
N ASP A 25 29.62 -15.55 10.61
CA ASP A 25 29.41 -14.24 9.99
C ASP A 25 27.95 -14.09 9.54
N TYR A 26 27.14 -13.48 10.39
CA TYR A 26 25.73 -13.21 10.14
C TYR A 26 25.48 -11.85 9.47
N SER A 27 26.53 -11.09 9.12
CA SER A 27 26.38 -9.73 8.55
C SER A 27 25.50 -9.70 7.30
N ASN A 28 25.55 -10.77 6.51
CA ASN A 28 24.78 -10.96 5.28
C ASN A 28 23.52 -11.83 5.45
N ALA A 29 23.08 -12.10 6.69
CA ALA A 29 21.86 -12.88 6.92
C ALA A 29 20.63 -12.24 6.26
N ILE A 30 20.60 -10.90 6.25
CA ILE A 30 19.68 -10.04 5.49
C ILE A 30 20.51 -9.00 4.74
N SER A 31 20.84 -9.28 3.48
CA SER A 31 21.57 -8.36 2.60
C SER A 31 20.65 -7.57 1.66
N ASP A 32 19.55 -8.19 1.21
CA ASP A 32 18.61 -7.64 0.23
C ASP A 32 17.19 -7.47 0.82
N GLY A 33 16.26 -7.06 -0.05
CA GLY A 33 14.85 -6.85 0.30
C GLY A 33 14.00 -8.10 0.49
N GLN A 34 14.51 -9.33 0.30
CA GLN A 34 13.68 -10.54 0.21
C GLN A 34 12.81 -10.76 1.45
N TYR A 35 13.35 -10.55 2.65
CA TYR A 35 12.58 -10.71 3.90
C TYR A 35 11.49 -9.63 4.05
N PHE A 36 11.75 -8.41 3.59
CA PHE A 36 10.75 -7.34 3.58
C PHE A 36 9.66 -7.62 2.53
N HIS A 37 10.02 -8.17 1.37
CA HIS A 37 9.05 -8.59 0.36
C HIS A 37 8.13 -9.71 0.90
N ARG A 38 8.69 -10.71 1.59
CA ARG A 38 7.92 -11.77 2.25
C ARG A 38 6.96 -11.20 3.30
N ALA A 39 7.44 -10.28 4.15
CA ALA A 39 6.60 -9.64 5.17
C ALA A 39 5.49 -8.78 4.53
N GLN A 40 5.80 -8.01 3.49
CA GLN A 40 4.85 -7.20 2.71
C GLN A 40 3.78 -8.07 2.03
N ASN A 41 4.17 -9.17 1.42
CA ASN A 41 3.25 -10.14 0.84
C ASN A 41 2.35 -10.75 1.90
N ARG A 42 2.89 -11.09 3.07
CA ARG A 42 2.08 -11.63 4.16
C ARG A 42 1.05 -10.62 4.68
N VAL A 43 1.44 -9.36 4.88
CA VAL A 43 0.48 -8.29 5.24
C VAL A 43 -0.62 -8.18 4.18
N THR A 44 -0.26 -8.32 2.90
CA THR A 44 -1.22 -8.28 1.79
C THR A 44 -2.20 -9.45 1.82
N GLU A 45 -1.72 -10.67 2.02
CA GLU A 45 -2.57 -11.85 2.17
C GLU A 45 -3.55 -11.71 3.34
N VAL A 46 -3.10 -11.17 4.47
CA VAL A 46 -3.93 -10.93 5.65
C VAL A 46 -4.93 -9.80 5.39
N ILE A 47 -4.55 -8.75 4.67
CA ILE A 47 -5.46 -7.68 4.23
C ILE A 47 -6.62 -8.22 3.40
N ILE A 48 -6.34 -9.15 2.48
CA ILE A 48 -7.37 -9.83 1.67
C ILE A 48 -8.25 -10.69 2.55
N HIS A 49 -7.65 -11.48 3.45
CA HIS A 49 -8.38 -12.35 4.36
C HIS A 49 -9.33 -11.58 5.28
N ASP A 50 -8.88 -10.44 5.80
CA ASP A 50 -9.63 -9.59 6.72
C ASP A 50 -10.56 -8.61 5.99
N ILE A 51 -10.56 -8.61 4.66
CA ILE A 51 -11.43 -7.80 3.78
C ILE A 51 -11.28 -6.30 4.06
N PHE A 52 -10.03 -5.84 4.23
CA PHE A 52 -9.77 -4.41 4.39
C PHE A 52 -10.05 -3.65 3.09
N SER A 53 -10.63 -2.46 3.24
CA SER A 53 -10.91 -1.57 2.11
C SER A 53 -9.63 -0.97 1.51
N PRO A 54 -9.65 -0.54 0.24
CA PRO A 54 -8.47 0.08 -0.38
C PRO A 54 -7.84 1.23 0.42
N PRO A 55 -8.59 2.20 0.97
CA PRO A 55 -8.00 3.26 1.80
C PRO A 55 -7.40 2.73 3.12
N VAL A 56 -8.05 1.75 3.76
CA VAL A 56 -7.55 1.19 5.02
C VAL A 56 -6.29 0.33 4.78
N ALA A 57 -6.24 -0.41 3.68
CA ALA A 57 -5.08 -1.19 3.28
C ALA A 57 -3.82 -0.33 3.14
N VAL A 58 -3.91 0.82 2.46
CA VAL A 58 -2.76 1.73 2.30
C VAL A 58 -2.31 2.36 3.62
N ARG A 59 -3.24 2.61 4.56
CA ARG A 59 -2.88 3.04 5.91
C ARG A 59 -2.04 1.98 6.64
N ILE A 60 -2.41 0.70 6.53
CA ILE A 60 -1.68 -0.41 7.15
C ILE A 60 -0.25 -0.49 6.58
N TYR A 61 -0.12 -0.51 5.25
CA TYR A 61 1.19 -0.54 4.59
C TYR A 61 2.07 0.66 4.98
N SER A 62 1.50 1.87 4.98
CA SER A 62 2.23 3.10 5.26
C SER A 62 2.92 3.08 6.63
N TYR A 63 2.17 2.75 7.68
CA TYR A 63 2.73 2.75 9.04
C TYR A 63 3.69 1.56 9.26
N ALA A 64 3.42 0.39 8.68
CA ALA A 64 4.32 -0.75 8.78
C ALA A 64 5.68 -0.46 8.12
N SER A 65 5.66 0.08 6.90
CA SER A 65 6.87 0.48 6.19
C SER A 65 7.58 1.66 6.84
N LEU A 66 6.84 2.65 7.38
CA LEU A 66 7.43 3.77 8.13
C LEU A 66 8.20 3.27 9.36
N ALA A 67 7.68 2.30 10.11
CA ALA A 67 8.37 1.75 11.28
C ALA A 67 9.70 1.08 10.93
N ALA A 68 9.74 0.31 9.83
CA ALA A 68 10.98 -0.24 9.31
C ALA A 68 11.96 0.86 8.87
N TYR A 69 11.46 1.89 8.18
CA TYR A 69 12.26 2.99 7.68
C TYR A 69 12.90 3.82 8.81
N GLU A 70 12.18 4.05 9.89
CA GLU A 70 12.74 4.78 11.03
C GLU A 70 13.90 4.02 11.72
N VAL A 71 13.93 2.68 11.62
CA VAL A 71 15.12 1.91 12.01
C VAL A 71 16.29 2.17 11.05
N VAL A 72 16.04 2.25 9.74
CA VAL A 72 17.08 2.61 8.74
C VAL A 72 17.67 3.98 9.07
N ALA A 73 16.82 4.99 9.26
CA ALA A 73 17.25 6.35 9.57
C ALA A 73 18.03 6.46 10.89
N ALA A 74 17.61 5.71 11.92
CA ALA A 74 18.31 5.71 13.20
C ALA A 74 19.67 5.00 13.16
N THR A 75 19.80 3.93 12.35
CA THR A 75 21.02 3.10 12.28
C THR A 75 22.00 3.54 11.19
N ASP A 76 21.57 4.38 10.26
CA ASP A 76 22.40 4.96 9.20
C ASP A 76 22.04 6.44 8.93
N PRO A 77 22.16 7.32 9.95
CA PRO A 77 21.75 8.72 9.85
C PRO A 77 22.60 9.55 8.88
N ALA A 78 23.77 9.03 8.47
CA ALA A 78 24.62 9.69 7.48
C ALA A 78 24.03 9.62 6.06
N ASN A 79 23.28 8.57 5.75
CA ASN A 79 22.72 8.34 4.41
C ASN A 79 21.20 8.46 4.37
N TYR A 80 20.52 8.28 5.51
CA TYR A 80 19.06 8.28 5.62
C TYR A 80 18.58 9.22 6.71
N ALA A 81 17.73 10.18 6.34
CA ALA A 81 17.08 11.09 7.28
C ALA A 81 15.74 10.52 7.77
N SER A 82 15.43 10.69 9.06
CA SER A 82 14.13 10.30 9.64
C SER A 82 12.99 11.02 8.91
N LEU A 83 11.95 10.28 8.52
CA LEU A 83 10.72 10.87 7.96
C LEU A 83 9.86 11.42 9.10
N MET A 84 9.84 10.76 10.25
CA MET A 84 9.26 11.30 11.47
C MET A 84 9.92 12.66 11.82
N GLY A 85 9.10 13.67 12.12
CA GLY A 85 9.52 15.07 12.23
C GLY A 85 9.38 15.88 10.93
N GLN A 86 9.35 15.22 9.77
CA GLN A 86 8.95 15.85 8.50
C GLN A 86 7.45 15.67 8.20
N LEU A 87 6.85 14.58 8.72
CA LEU A 87 5.42 14.27 8.51
C LEU A 87 4.53 15.08 9.46
N ASN A 88 3.34 15.47 9.00
CA ASN A 88 2.39 16.27 9.76
C ASN A 88 2.03 15.65 11.13
N GLY A 89 2.31 16.39 12.21
CA GLY A 89 1.99 15.95 13.58
C GLY A 89 2.87 14.81 14.09
N SER A 90 3.98 14.52 13.42
CA SER A 90 5.02 13.60 13.90
C SER A 90 6.17 14.38 14.54
N GLU A 91 6.87 13.73 15.47
CA GLU A 91 8.09 14.23 16.07
C GLU A 91 9.24 13.30 15.67
N PRO A 92 10.48 13.79 15.48
CA PRO A 92 11.63 12.93 15.20
C PRO A 92 11.79 11.83 16.24
N ILE A 93 12.08 10.61 15.79
CA ILE A 93 12.41 9.51 16.71
C ILE A 93 13.86 9.67 17.16
N GLN A 94 14.04 10.16 18.39
CA GLN A 94 15.35 10.26 19.04
C GLN A 94 15.51 9.09 20.01
N MET A 95 16.27 8.08 19.59
CA MET A 95 16.54 6.90 20.39
C MET A 95 17.98 6.42 20.15
N PRO A 96 18.77 6.15 21.20
CA PRO A 96 20.11 5.59 21.03
C PRO A 96 20.00 4.17 20.47
N VAL A 97 20.81 3.85 19.46
CA VAL A 97 20.94 2.50 18.92
C VAL A 97 21.91 1.71 19.82
N PRO A 98 21.47 0.62 20.46
CA PRO A 98 22.38 -0.26 21.22
C PRO A 98 23.46 -0.88 20.32
N GLU A 99 24.67 -1.07 20.86
CA GLU A 99 25.83 -1.57 20.09
C GLU A 99 25.64 -2.99 19.51
N ASN A 100 24.81 -3.81 20.16
CA ASN A 100 24.53 -5.20 19.78
C ASN A 100 23.28 -5.36 18.90
N VAL A 101 22.75 -4.29 18.30
CA VAL A 101 21.65 -4.40 17.33
C VAL A 101 22.16 -4.78 15.95
N TYR A 102 21.51 -5.77 15.33
CA TYR A 102 21.56 -6.06 13.91
C TYR A 102 20.44 -5.29 13.18
N PRO A 103 20.76 -4.16 12.50
CA PRO A 103 19.76 -3.24 11.97
C PRO A 103 18.67 -3.83 11.06
N PRO A 104 18.97 -4.71 10.08
CA PRO A 104 17.93 -5.25 9.21
C PRO A 104 16.92 -6.13 9.96
N LEU A 105 17.35 -6.89 10.98
CA LEU A 105 16.45 -7.65 11.83
C LEU A 105 15.57 -6.71 12.67
N ALA A 106 16.14 -5.64 13.22
CA ALA A 106 15.37 -4.64 13.96
C ALA A 106 14.33 -3.94 13.09
N ALA A 107 14.68 -3.59 11.83
CA ALA A 107 13.75 -3.00 10.87
C ALA A 107 12.62 -3.97 10.49
N LEU A 108 12.95 -5.25 10.29
CA LEU A 108 11.97 -6.29 10.02
C LEU A 108 11.04 -6.54 11.23
N ALA A 109 11.58 -6.52 12.45
CA ALA A 109 10.80 -6.62 13.68
C ALA A 109 9.85 -5.42 13.85
N ALA A 110 10.31 -4.21 13.55
CA ALA A 110 9.47 -3.01 13.56
C ALA A 110 8.32 -3.12 12.54
N TYR A 111 8.63 -3.59 11.32
CA TYR A 111 7.63 -3.84 10.27
C TYR A 111 6.55 -4.82 10.74
N TYR A 112 6.97 -6.00 11.24
CA TYR A 112 6.03 -7.02 11.73
C TYR A 112 5.19 -6.50 12.89
N GLN A 113 5.80 -5.80 13.86
CA GLN A 113 5.08 -5.30 15.03
C GLN A 113 3.95 -4.36 14.62
N VAL A 114 4.22 -3.38 13.74
CA VAL A 114 3.18 -2.45 13.29
C VAL A 114 2.19 -3.12 12.35
N GLY A 115 2.66 -3.92 11.40
CA GLY A 115 1.81 -4.67 10.46
C GLY A 115 0.80 -5.57 11.18
N THR A 116 1.24 -6.32 12.20
CA THR A 116 0.36 -7.15 13.04
C THR A 116 -0.65 -6.31 13.83
N THR A 117 -0.21 -5.21 14.44
CA THR A 117 -1.08 -4.37 15.30
C THR A 117 -2.24 -3.71 14.54
N LEU A 118 -2.13 -3.57 13.22
CA LEU A 118 -3.10 -2.84 12.38
C LEU A 118 -4.07 -3.74 11.61
N ILE A 119 -4.00 -5.06 11.78
CA ILE A 119 -4.89 -6.05 11.14
C ILE A 119 -5.73 -6.81 12.17
N PHE A 120 -6.67 -7.66 11.75
CA PHE A 120 -7.53 -8.43 12.67
C PHE A 120 -6.97 -9.83 12.94
N SER A 121 -6.52 -10.53 11.90
CA SER A 121 -6.00 -11.90 12.01
C SER A 121 -4.54 -11.93 12.45
N GLU A 122 -4.23 -11.41 13.64
CA GLU A 122 -2.86 -11.27 14.18
C GLU A 122 -2.06 -12.57 14.16
N GLU A 123 -2.71 -13.70 14.46
CA GLU A 123 -2.11 -15.04 14.45
C GLU A 123 -1.41 -15.33 13.11
N LYS A 124 -2.05 -15.00 11.98
CA LYS A 124 -1.49 -15.24 10.64
C LYS A 124 -0.18 -14.47 10.41
N MET A 125 -0.07 -13.27 10.96
CA MET A 125 1.15 -12.47 10.90
C MET A 125 2.21 -13.01 11.86
N ASN A 126 1.82 -13.38 13.07
CA ASN A 126 2.72 -13.93 14.09
C ASN A 126 3.34 -15.26 13.65
N GLU A 127 2.55 -16.19 13.12
CA GLU A 127 3.05 -17.47 12.57
C GLU A 127 4.13 -17.26 11.50
N HIS A 128 3.89 -16.34 10.56
CA HIS A 128 4.85 -16.03 9.50
C HIS A 128 6.11 -15.35 10.04
N ARG A 129 5.95 -14.39 10.98
CA ARG A 129 7.07 -13.75 11.67
C ARG A 129 7.94 -14.80 12.37
N ASP A 130 7.33 -15.68 13.15
CA ASP A 130 8.05 -16.65 13.97
C ASP A 130 8.82 -17.65 13.10
N ALA A 131 8.25 -18.08 11.97
CA ALA A 131 8.95 -18.89 10.98
C ALA A 131 10.14 -18.16 10.35
N VAL A 132 9.98 -16.88 9.96
CA VAL A 132 11.07 -16.05 9.43
C VAL A 132 12.16 -15.81 10.47
N PHE A 133 11.78 -15.62 11.73
CA PHE A 133 12.69 -15.37 12.83
C PHE A 133 13.50 -16.61 13.18
N ALA A 134 12.88 -17.79 13.19
CA ALA A 134 13.59 -19.06 13.33
C ALA A 134 14.61 -19.27 12.20
N GLU A 135 14.21 -19.00 10.94
CA GLU A 135 15.11 -19.07 9.78
C GLU A 135 16.33 -18.13 9.94
N LEU A 136 16.13 -16.93 10.48
CA LEU A 136 17.21 -15.97 10.73
C LEU A 136 18.12 -16.37 11.91
N GLN A 137 17.58 -16.99 12.96
CA GLN A 137 18.39 -17.56 14.05
C GLN A 137 19.27 -18.71 13.54
N GLU A 138 18.75 -19.57 12.66
CA GLU A 138 19.51 -20.65 12.02
C GLU A 138 20.69 -20.15 11.18
N LYS A 139 20.66 -18.89 10.72
CA LYS A 139 21.79 -18.22 10.04
C LYS A 139 22.91 -17.78 10.99
N GLY A 140 22.84 -18.11 12.27
CA GLY A 140 23.92 -17.90 13.24
C GLY A 140 23.93 -16.52 13.90
N ILE A 141 22.81 -15.79 13.87
CA ILE A 141 22.67 -14.54 14.65
C ILE A 141 22.69 -14.92 16.15
N PRO A 142 23.63 -14.40 16.96
CA PRO A 142 23.68 -14.69 18.39
C PRO A 142 22.40 -14.26 19.10
N GLU A 143 21.95 -15.03 20.10
CA GLU A 143 20.68 -14.77 20.81
C GLU A 143 20.61 -13.37 21.39
N GLU A 144 21.70 -12.87 21.99
CA GLU A 144 21.76 -11.52 22.55
C GLU A 144 21.56 -10.43 21.47
N VAL A 145 22.16 -10.62 20.29
CA VAL A 145 21.99 -9.71 19.14
C VAL A 145 20.56 -9.79 18.61
N PHE A 146 20.01 -11.00 18.54
CA PHE A 146 18.65 -11.24 18.08
C PHE A 146 17.62 -10.54 18.98
N GLU A 147 17.70 -10.78 20.30
CA GLU A 147 16.82 -10.15 21.29
C GLU A 147 16.96 -8.63 21.30
N ALA A 148 18.19 -8.10 21.27
CA ALA A 148 18.43 -6.66 21.22
C ALA A 148 17.82 -6.03 19.96
N SER A 149 17.97 -6.67 18.81
CA SER A 149 17.41 -6.20 17.53
C SER A 149 15.89 -6.18 17.54
N VAL A 150 15.26 -7.27 17.99
CA VAL A 150 13.80 -7.37 18.07
C VAL A 150 13.23 -6.35 19.06
N ASN A 151 13.89 -6.16 20.21
CA ASN A 151 13.47 -5.18 21.21
C ASN A 151 13.60 -3.74 20.69
N TYR A 152 14.72 -3.40 20.05
CA TYR A 152 14.90 -2.08 19.43
C TYR A 152 13.84 -1.82 18.35
N GLY A 153 13.55 -2.80 17.49
CA GLY A 153 12.48 -2.72 16.49
C GLY A 153 11.10 -2.50 17.11
N ARG A 154 10.78 -3.18 18.21
CA ARG A 154 9.53 -2.98 18.97
C ARG A 154 9.43 -1.58 19.58
N GLU A 155 10.52 -1.04 20.08
CA GLU A 155 10.55 0.33 20.63
C GLU A 155 10.27 1.36 19.53
N VAL A 156 10.92 1.24 18.35
CA VAL A 156 10.63 2.11 17.20
C VAL A 156 9.17 1.96 16.75
N ALA A 157 8.69 0.73 16.62
CA ALA A 157 7.29 0.45 16.28
C ALA A 157 6.31 1.10 17.26
N SER A 158 6.62 1.12 18.56
CA SER A 158 5.77 1.77 19.57
C SER A 158 5.62 3.27 19.34
N LYS A 159 6.68 3.96 18.89
CA LYS A 159 6.64 5.40 18.56
C LYS A 159 5.78 5.66 17.32
N VAL A 160 5.94 4.83 16.28
CA VAL A 160 5.12 4.92 15.07
C VAL A 160 3.65 4.62 15.35
N LEU A 161 3.34 3.60 16.16
CA LEU A 161 1.97 3.31 16.59
C LEU A 161 1.36 4.42 17.45
N ALA A 162 2.14 5.06 18.32
CA ALA A 162 1.69 6.22 19.08
C ALA A 162 1.33 7.42 18.18
N TYR A 163 2.09 7.61 17.11
CA TYR A 163 1.78 8.58 16.07
C TYR A 163 0.54 8.18 15.24
N ALA A 164 0.43 6.91 14.84
CA ALA A 164 -0.70 6.37 14.10
C ALA A 164 -2.02 6.45 14.88
N LYS A 165 -2.00 6.27 16.20
CA LYS A 165 -3.18 6.36 17.06
C LYS A 165 -3.85 7.74 17.06
N LYS A 166 -3.14 8.79 16.65
CA LYS A 166 -3.61 10.18 16.63
C LYS A 166 -4.03 10.65 15.23
N ASP A 167 -4.25 9.74 14.29
CA ASP A 167 -4.55 10.08 12.89
C ASP A 167 -6.04 10.17 12.57
N ASN A 168 -6.90 10.14 13.59
CA ASN A 168 -8.36 10.20 13.51
C ASN A 168 -9.03 8.93 12.94
N TYR A 169 -8.29 7.85 12.66
CA TYR A 169 -8.86 6.60 12.15
C TYR A 169 -9.80 5.90 13.15
N HIS A 170 -9.42 5.89 14.43
CA HIS A 170 -10.21 5.24 15.47
C HIS A 170 -11.55 5.98 15.68
N GLU A 171 -11.48 7.30 15.79
CA GLU A 171 -12.63 8.19 15.92
C GLU A 171 -13.56 8.06 14.71
N SER A 172 -13.01 7.98 13.50
CA SER A 172 -13.81 7.89 12.28
C SER A 172 -14.63 6.60 12.17
N ARG A 173 -14.31 5.55 12.95
CA ARG A 173 -15.11 4.30 12.98
C ARG A 173 -16.50 4.53 13.58
N SER A 174 -16.70 5.62 14.31
CA SER A 174 -17.98 6.01 14.93
C SER A 174 -18.75 7.08 14.15
N PHE A 175 -18.18 7.59 13.06
CA PHE A 175 -18.83 8.63 12.26
C PHE A 175 -20.05 8.07 11.52
N PRO A 176 -21.05 8.93 11.20
CA PRO A 176 -22.28 8.47 10.55
C PRO A 176 -21.99 7.87 9.18
N LYS A 177 -22.74 6.83 8.80
CA LYS A 177 -22.65 6.24 7.46
C LYS A 177 -23.06 7.23 6.38
N TYR A 178 -22.66 6.97 5.14
CA TYR A 178 -23.11 7.74 3.99
C TYR A 178 -24.64 7.62 3.85
N SER A 179 -25.33 8.76 3.81
CA SER A 179 -26.77 8.80 3.52
C SER A 179 -26.97 8.85 2.01
N VAL A 180 -27.62 7.82 1.46
CA VAL A 180 -28.08 7.83 0.07
C VAL A 180 -29.16 8.90 -0.07
N VAL A 181 -28.94 9.85 -0.96
CA VAL A 181 -29.89 10.92 -1.26
C VAL A 181 -30.59 10.60 -2.56
N ASN A 182 -31.92 10.74 -2.62
CA ASN A 182 -32.71 10.51 -3.84
C ASN A 182 -32.65 11.72 -4.78
N GLN A 183 -31.44 12.22 -5.05
CA GLN A 183 -31.18 13.31 -5.98
C GLN A 183 -30.60 12.74 -7.29
N PRO A 184 -31.11 13.15 -8.46
CA PRO A 184 -30.55 12.72 -9.75
C PRO A 184 -29.05 13.00 -9.83
N GLY A 185 -28.30 12.06 -10.41
CA GLY A 185 -26.85 12.17 -10.58
C GLY A 185 -26.00 11.87 -9.35
N THR A 186 -26.61 11.59 -8.20
CA THR A 186 -25.88 11.19 -6.99
C THR A 186 -25.70 9.67 -6.90
N TRP A 187 -24.62 9.26 -6.26
CA TRP A 187 -24.22 7.87 -6.11
C TRP A 187 -25.24 7.09 -5.28
N GLN A 188 -25.51 5.89 -5.77
CA GLN A 188 -26.34 4.88 -5.13
C GLN A 188 -25.57 3.56 -5.09
N PRO A 189 -25.81 2.71 -4.08
CA PRO A 189 -25.29 1.35 -4.08
C PRO A 189 -25.66 0.60 -5.36
N THR A 190 -24.72 -0.17 -5.90
CA THR A 190 -24.88 -0.89 -7.17
C THR A 190 -25.08 -2.40 -6.95
N PRO A 191 -25.77 -3.09 -7.87
CA PRO A 191 -25.84 -4.55 -7.86
C PRO A 191 -24.45 -5.22 -7.92
N PRO A 192 -24.38 -6.52 -7.58
CA PRO A 192 -25.45 -7.33 -7.00
C PRO A 192 -25.62 -7.14 -5.49
N ALA A 193 -24.62 -6.56 -4.80
CA ALA A 193 -24.54 -6.57 -3.34
C ALA A 193 -25.17 -5.33 -2.68
N TYR A 194 -25.32 -4.21 -3.40
CA TYR A 194 -25.85 -2.95 -2.88
C TYR A 194 -25.19 -2.53 -1.55
N MET A 195 -23.87 -2.69 -1.47
CA MET A 195 -23.10 -2.46 -0.26
C MET A 195 -23.13 -0.99 0.17
N GLU A 196 -22.98 -0.77 1.47
CA GLU A 196 -22.80 0.57 2.03
C GLU A 196 -21.53 1.25 1.47
N ALA A 197 -21.55 2.58 1.41
CA ALA A 197 -20.44 3.34 0.87
C ALA A 197 -19.17 3.17 1.71
N ILE A 198 -18.05 2.88 1.04
CA ILE A 198 -16.78 2.59 1.70
C ILE A 198 -16.04 3.86 2.12
N GLU A 199 -15.84 4.01 3.44
CA GLU A 199 -15.03 5.06 4.06
C GLU A 199 -15.46 6.51 3.71
N PRO A 200 -16.73 6.90 3.96
CA PRO A 200 -17.25 8.22 3.56
C PRO A 200 -16.55 9.42 4.20
N HIS A 201 -15.78 9.18 5.27
CA HIS A 201 -15.04 10.19 6.01
C HIS A 201 -13.53 9.99 5.92
N TRP A 202 -13.03 9.30 4.90
CA TRP A 202 -11.58 9.10 4.76
C TRP A 202 -10.81 10.42 4.61
N ASN A 203 -11.46 11.47 4.14
CA ASN A 203 -10.91 12.83 4.11
C ASN A 203 -10.72 13.48 5.49
N LYS A 204 -11.09 12.79 6.57
CA LYS A 204 -10.86 13.22 7.96
C LYS A 204 -9.65 12.54 8.60
N ILE A 205 -9.05 11.55 7.93
CA ILE A 205 -7.80 10.95 8.38
C ILE A 205 -6.68 11.98 8.23
N ARG A 206 -5.77 12.04 9.22
CA ARG A 206 -4.60 12.92 9.16
C ARG A 206 -3.76 12.56 7.93
N THR A 207 -3.46 13.56 7.11
CA THR A 207 -2.51 13.46 6.01
C THR A 207 -1.09 13.36 6.55
N PHE A 208 -0.22 12.62 5.87
CA PHE A 208 1.20 12.56 6.20
C PHE A 208 1.95 13.83 5.76
N VAL A 209 1.61 14.41 4.61
CA VAL A 209 2.40 15.47 3.95
C VAL A 209 1.55 16.59 3.34
N LEU A 210 0.36 16.28 2.84
CA LEU A 210 -0.60 17.26 2.32
C LEU A 210 -1.00 18.22 3.43
N ASP A 211 -1.14 19.50 3.12
CA ASP A 211 -1.59 20.53 4.07
C ASP A 211 -3.04 20.26 4.53
N SER A 212 -3.86 19.66 3.65
CA SER A 212 -5.20 19.17 3.96
C SER A 212 -5.66 18.14 2.92
N ALA A 213 -6.68 17.34 3.24
CA ALA A 213 -7.28 16.38 2.29
C ALA A 213 -7.78 17.04 0.99
N ALA A 214 -8.17 18.31 1.05
CA ALA A 214 -8.70 19.07 -0.09
C ALA A 214 -7.62 19.88 -0.84
N GLN A 215 -6.34 19.73 -0.51
CA GLN A 215 -5.26 20.52 -1.10
C GLN A 215 -5.24 20.43 -2.63
N PHE A 216 -5.44 19.23 -3.17
CA PHE A 216 -5.54 18.98 -4.62
C PHE A 216 -6.98 18.71 -5.02
N LYS A 217 -7.87 19.67 -4.69
CA LYS A 217 -9.22 19.70 -5.23
C LYS A 217 -9.16 19.89 -6.75
N ILE A 218 -9.87 19.04 -7.46
CA ILE A 218 -9.93 19.03 -8.92
C ILE A 218 -11.23 19.64 -9.44
N ALA A 219 -11.31 19.79 -10.76
CA ALA A 219 -12.52 20.23 -11.43
C ALA A 219 -13.68 19.24 -11.17
N PRO A 220 -14.90 19.73 -10.97
CA PRO A 220 -16.07 18.87 -10.87
C PRO A 220 -16.28 18.12 -12.20
N PRO A 221 -16.92 16.94 -12.16
CA PRO A 221 -17.31 16.24 -13.38
C PRO A 221 -18.34 17.09 -14.16
N PRO A 222 -18.54 16.82 -15.47
CA PRO A 222 -19.60 17.49 -16.23
C PRO A 222 -20.96 17.38 -15.53
N PRO A 223 -21.78 18.44 -15.53
CA PRO A 223 -23.06 18.43 -14.84
C PRO A 223 -23.94 17.28 -15.33
N TYR A 224 -24.54 16.56 -14.38
CA TYR A 224 -25.51 15.51 -14.67
C TYR A 224 -26.65 16.04 -15.56
N SER A 225 -27.00 15.28 -16.58
CA SER A 225 -28.09 15.59 -17.51
C SER A 225 -28.56 14.30 -18.18
N THR A 226 -29.86 14.17 -18.42
CA THR A 226 -30.48 13.07 -19.17
C THR A 226 -30.72 13.43 -20.65
N ASP A 227 -30.44 14.66 -21.07
CA ASP A 227 -30.55 15.08 -22.47
C ASP A 227 -29.52 14.31 -23.32
N PRO A 228 -29.93 13.56 -24.36
CA PRO A 228 -29.02 12.82 -25.23
C PRO A 228 -27.94 13.66 -25.93
N SER A 229 -28.14 14.98 -26.05
CA SER A 229 -27.18 15.92 -26.62
C SER A 229 -26.15 16.45 -25.60
N SER A 230 -26.39 16.24 -24.30
CA SER A 230 -25.55 16.74 -23.23
C SER A 230 -24.21 16.02 -23.12
N GLU A 231 -23.23 16.70 -22.54
CA GLU A 231 -21.89 16.14 -22.33
C GLU A 231 -21.91 14.90 -21.43
N PHE A 232 -22.72 14.92 -20.36
CA PHE A 232 -22.82 13.78 -19.45
C PHE A 232 -23.37 12.52 -20.14
N TYR A 233 -24.38 12.69 -20.99
CA TYR A 233 -24.92 11.56 -21.77
C TYR A 233 -23.86 11.00 -22.73
N LYS A 234 -23.09 11.87 -23.43
CA LYS A 234 -22.01 11.42 -24.32
C LYS A 234 -20.97 10.59 -23.57
N LEU A 235 -20.53 11.03 -22.39
CA LEU A 235 -19.58 10.29 -21.57
C LEU A 235 -20.11 8.91 -21.15
N ALA A 236 -21.39 8.82 -20.78
CA ALA A 236 -22.00 7.53 -20.48
C ALA A 236 -22.09 6.64 -21.72
N LYS A 237 -22.40 7.22 -22.88
CA LYS A 237 -22.44 6.52 -24.16
C LYS A 237 -21.06 6.02 -24.58
N GLU A 238 -20.00 6.77 -24.33
CA GLU A 238 -18.61 6.33 -24.56
C GLU A 238 -18.27 5.11 -23.72
N VAL A 239 -18.63 5.09 -22.43
CA VAL A 239 -18.43 3.92 -21.56
C VAL A 239 -19.23 2.71 -22.06
N TYR A 240 -20.50 2.93 -22.44
CA TYR A 240 -21.33 1.89 -23.04
C TYR A 240 -20.67 1.31 -24.29
N ASP A 241 -20.25 2.16 -25.24
CA ASP A 241 -19.65 1.75 -26.51
C ASP A 241 -18.30 1.07 -26.33
N ALA A 242 -17.49 1.53 -25.37
CA ALA A 242 -16.21 0.90 -25.05
C ALA A 242 -16.39 -0.56 -24.61
N LYS A 243 -17.40 -0.84 -23.76
CA LYS A 243 -17.70 -2.22 -23.35
C LYS A 243 -18.21 -3.07 -24.52
N GLN A 244 -19.04 -2.52 -25.41
CA GLN A 244 -19.57 -3.28 -26.55
C GLN A 244 -18.50 -3.63 -27.58
N ASN A 245 -17.49 -2.77 -27.72
CA ASN A 245 -16.41 -2.92 -28.70
C ASN A 245 -15.10 -3.42 -28.08
N ALA A 246 -15.11 -3.83 -26.80
CA ALA A 246 -13.90 -4.20 -26.07
C ALA A 246 -13.14 -5.34 -26.74
N THR A 247 -11.87 -5.11 -27.01
CA THR A 247 -10.94 -6.11 -27.52
C THR A 247 -10.52 -7.10 -26.42
N PRO A 248 -9.98 -8.27 -26.78
CA PRO A 248 -9.41 -9.20 -25.80
C PRO A 248 -8.32 -8.57 -24.93
N GLU A 249 -7.49 -7.69 -25.48
CA GLU A 249 -6.43 -7.02 -24.72
C GLU A 249 -7.01 -5.98 -23.74
N GLU A 250 -7.98 -5.17 -24.15
CA GLU A 250 -8.65 -4.22 -23.25
C GLU A 250 -9.37 -4.95 -22.11
N THR A 251 -9.95 -6.11 -22.39
CA THR A 251 -10.53 -7.01 -21.39
C THR A 251 -9.47 -7.54 -20.42
N ALA A 252 -8.32 -7.98 -20.94
CA ALA A 252 -7.21 -8.46 -20.12
C ALA A 252 -6.64 -7.34 -19.22
N ILE A 253 -6.48 -6.14 -19.76
CA ILE A 253 -6.04 -4.94 -19.02
C ILE A 253 -7.03 -4.61 -17.89
N ALA A 254 -8.33 -4.59 -18.19
CA ALA A 254 -9.37 -4.33 -17.19
C ALA A 254 -9.33 -5.35 -16.04
N MET A 255 -9.18 -6.64 -16.37
CA MET A 255 -9.13 -7.71 -15.37
C MET A 255 -7.84 -7.67 -14.55
N PHE A 256 -6.70 -7.38 -15.17
CA PHE A 256 -5.41 -7.30 -14.50
C PHE A 256 -5.38 -6.21 -13.42
N TRP A 257 -5.94 -5.05 -13.74
CA TRP A 257 -5.97 -3.90 -12.84
C TRP A 257 -7.27 -3.78 -12.04
N ASP A 258 -8.14 -4.81 -11.98
CA ASP A 258 -9.44 -4.71 -11.30
C ASP A 258 -9.25 -4.43 -9.80
N CYS A 259 -8.37 -5.21 -9.15
CA CYS A 259 -7.96 -5.09 -7.75
C CYS A 259 -9.12 -4.75 -6.78
N ASN A 260 -10.29 -5.35 -7.01
CA ASN A 260 -11.50 -5.12 -6.24
C ASN A 260 -11.74 -6.25 -5.24
N PRO A 261 -11.48 -6.05 -3.92
CA PRO A 261 -11.67 -7.08 -2.91
C PRO A 261 -13.15 -7.38 -2.62
N TYR A 262 -14.08 -6.64 -3.24
CA TYR A 262 -15.52 -6.78 -3.03
C TYR A 262 -16.24 -7.54 -4.15
N LYS A 263 -15.49 -8.15 -5.08
CA LYS A 263 -16.12 -8.88 -6.18
C LYS A 263 -16.90 -10.07 -5.63
N MET A 264 -18.22 -10.03 -5.79
CA MET A 264 -19.17 -11.00 -5.28
C MET A 264 -19.77 -11.78 -6.44
N ASN A 265 -19.61 -13.10 -6.39
CA ASN A 265 -20.25 -14.01 -7.33
C ASN A 265 -21.58 -14.49 -6.75
N VAL A 266 -22.65 -14.33 -7.53
CA VAL A 266 -24.00 -14.79 -7.20
C VAL A 266 -24.39 -15.89 -8.18
N LYS A 267 -24.52 -17.14 -7.68
CA LYS A 267 -24.98 -18.28 -8.48
C LYS A 267 -26.14 -18.97 -7.78
N GLY A 268 -27.36 -18.63 -8.17
CA GLY A 268 -28.57 -19.07 -7.48
C GLY A 268 -28.60 -18.51 -6.05
N HIS A 269 -28.71 -19.38 -5.05
CA HIS A 269 -28.70 -19.00 -3.62
C HIS A 269 -27.27 -18.89 -3.02
N VAL A 270 -26.22 -19.17 -3.80
CA VAL A 270 -24.83 -19.16 -3.31
C VAL A 270 -24.18 -17.83 -3.63
N MET A 271 -23.64 -17.18 -2.60
CA MET A 271 -22.87 -15.94 -2.65
C MET A 271 -21.43 -16.24 -2.21
N PHE A 272 -20.41 -15.88 -2.99
CA PHE A 272 -19.02 -15.98 -2.57
C PHE A 272 -18.17 -14.84 -3.12
N ALA A 273 -17.19 -14.37 -2.32
CA ALA A 273 -16.26 -13.34 -2.72
C ALA A 273 -15.03 -13.93 -3.43
N GLU A 274 -14.52 -13.23 -4.44
CA GLU A 274 -13.20 -13.51 -5.02
C GLU A 274 -12.09 -12.85 -4.20
N LYS A 275 -11.02 -13.60 -3.93
CA LYS A 275 -9.83 -13.06 -3.27
C LYS A 275 -9.01 -12.24 -4.27
N LYS A 276 -8.99 -10.93 -4.10
CA LYS A 276 -8.20 -9.99 -4.91
C LYS A 276 -7.46 -9.01 -4.02
N ILE A 277 -6.27 -8.58 -4.45
CA ILE A 277 -5.56 -7.47 -3.82
C ILE A 277 -6.29 -6.15 -4.03
N THR A 278 -5.95 -5.16 -3.20
CA THR A 278 -6.34 -3.77 -3.43
C THR A 278 -5.31 -3.08 -4.32
N PRO A 279 -5.64 -1.93 -4.95
CA PRO A 279 -4.69 -1.20 -5.79
C PRO A 279 -3.45 -0.77 -5.00
N GLY A 280 -3.62 -0.46 -3.71
CA GLY A 280 -2.50 -0.19 -2.81
C GLY A 280 -1.58 -1.39 -2.63
N GLY A 281 -2.15 -2.58 -2.42
CA GLY A 281 -1.37 -3.82 -2.32
C GLY A 281 -0.59 -4.14 -3.60
N HIS A 282 -1.21 -3.91 -4.77
CA HIS A 282 -0.57 -4.06 -6.08
C HIS A 282 0.67 -3.16 -6.21
N TRP A 283 0.53 -1.86 -5.94
CA TRP A 283 1.66 -0.93 -6.02
C TRP A 283 2.75 -1.16 -4.97
N MET A 284 2.43 -1.67 -3.79
CA MET A 284 3.44 -2.10 -2.83
C MET A 284 4.19 -3.36 -3.28
N GLY A 285 3.51 -4.28 -3.98
CA GLY A 285 4.16 -5.40 -4.66
C GLY A 285 5.07 -4.94 -5.79
N ILE A 286 4.63 -3.97 -6.60
CA ILE A 286 5.45 -3.34 -7.64
C ILE A 286 6.67 -2.65 -7.03
N ALA A 287 6.55 -1.95 -5.90
CA ALA A 287 7.69 -1.35 -5.21
C ALA A 287 8.73 -2.39 -4.76
N SER A 288 8.27 -3.57 -4.34
CA SER A 288 9.14 -4.71 -4.00
C SER A 288 9.88 -5.23 -5.25
N ILE A 289 9.14 -5.48 -6.34
CA ILE A 289 9.72 -5.93 -7.63
C ILE A 289 10.73 -4.91 -8.15
N ALA A 290 10.37 -3.62 -8.14
CA ALA A 290 11.21 -2.53 -8.60
C ALA A 290 12.49 -2.39 -7.77
N SER A 291 12.41 -2.55 -6.46
CA SER A 291 13.59 -2.50 -5.58
C SER A 291 14.58 -3.62 -5.93
N ALA A 292 14.09 -4.84 -6.17
CA ALA A 292 14.93 -5.95 -6.62
C ALA A 292 15.50 -5.70 -8.03
N ALA A 293 14.68 -5.24 -8.98
CA ALA A 293 15.11 -4.94 -10.35
C ALA A 293 16.17 -3.83 -10.41
N ALA A 294 16.09 -2.85 -9.49
CA ALA A 294 17.07 -1.78 -9.34
C ALA A 294 18.31 -2.19 -8.51
N GLY A 295 18.43 -3.45 -8.09
CA GLY A 295 19.57 -3.97 -7.33
C GLY A 295 19.74 -3.32 -5.95
N LYS A 296 18.63 -2.94 -5.30
CA LYS A 296 18.65 -2.31 -3.98
C LYS A 296 18.91 -3.33 -2.87
N ASP A 297 19.64 -2.89 -1.86
CA ASP A 297 19.79 -3.60 -0.60
C ASP A 297 18.51 -3.47 0.26
N TRP A 298 18.52 -4.09 1.44
CA TRP A 298 17.37 -4.03 2.35
C TRP A 298 16.97 -2.58 2.73
N LYS A 299 17.93 -1.65 2.87
CA LYS A 299 17.66 -0.25 3.21
C LYS A 299 16.92 0.45 2.06
N GLY A 300 17.40 0.27 0.84
CA GLY A 300 16.78 0.81 -0.37
C GLY A 300 15.38 0.23 -0.61
N THR A 301 15.17 -1.06 -0.33
CA THR A 301 13.82 -1.67 -0.36
C THR A 301 12.90 -1.04 0.68
N VAL A 302 13.34 -0.89 1.92
CA VAL A 302 12.53 -0.27 2.99
C VAL A 302 12.21 1.19 2.68
N GLU A 303 13.17 1.96 2.13
CA GLU A 303 12.96 3.32 1.62
C GLU A 303 11.84 3.37 0.57
N ALA A 304 11.88 2.46 -0.41
CA ALA A 304 10.87 2.40 -1.46
C ALA A 304 9.49 2.01 -0.96
N LEU A 305 9.40 1.05 -0.04
CA LEU A 305 8.13 0.65 0.58
C LEU A 305 7.53 1.81 1.39
N ALA A 306 8.33 2.50 2.21
CA ALA A 306 7.84 3.59 3.06
C ALA A 306 7.32 4.78 2.25
N LEU A 307 8.09 5.24 1.25
CA LEU A 307 7.66 6.36 0.40
C LEU A 307 6.47 5.99 -0.50
N THR A 308 6.43 4.76 -1.02
CA THR A 308 5.28 4.29 -1.81
C THR A 308 4.02 4.20 -0.96
N GLY A 309 4.13 3.65 0.26
CA GLY A 309 3.01 3.59 1.22
C GLY A 309 2.45 4.99 1.53
N ILE A 310 3.33 5.92 1.92
CA ILE A 310 2.94 7.33 2.16
C ILE A 310 2.26 7.92 0.93
N SER A 311 2.85 7.75 -0.26
CA SER A 311 2.27 8.25 -1.51
C SER A 311 0.88 7.71 -1.80
N LEU A 312 0.67 6.41 -1.57
CA LEU A 312 -0.63 5.79 -1.73
C LEU A 312 -1.62 6.34 -0.71
N ASN A 313 -1.27 6.44 0.56
CA ASN A 313 -2.18 6.95 1.58
C ASN A 313 -2.64 8.39 1.31
N GLU A 314 -1.71 9.27 0.92
CA GLU A 314 -2.02 10.66 0.55
C GLU A 314 -2.94 10.73 -0.68
N ALA A 315 -2.68 9.87 -1.69
CA ALA A 315 -3.50 9.76 -2.88
C ALA A 315 -4.93 9.29 -2.57
N PHE A 316 -5.09 8.29 -1.69
CA PHE A 316 -6.40 7.82 -1.26
C PHE A 316 -7.15 8.87 -0.45
N ILE A 317 -6.49 9.64 0.43
CA ILE A 317 -7.11 10.75 1.16
C ILE A 317 -7.64 11.82 0.19
N ALA A 318 -6.80 12.28 -0.75
CA ALA A 318 -7.19 13.30 -1.73
C ALA A 318 -8.30 12.82 -2.69
N CYS A 319 -8.26 11.56 -3.10
CA CYS A 319 -9.28 10.98 -3.97
C CYS A 319 -10.63 10.81 -3.24
N TRP A 320 -10.62 10.29 -2.01
CA TRP A 320 -11.84 10.10 -1.25
C TRP A 320 -12.50 11.42 -0.85
N ASP A 321 -11.72 12.47 -0.61
CA ASP A 321 -12.23 13.82 -0.44
C ASP A 321 -13.10 14.26 -1.63
N GLU A 322 -12.66 14.01 -2.85
CA GLU A 322 -13.44 14.36 -4.04
C GLU A 322 -14.61 13.40 -4.28
N LYS A 323 -14.45 12.10 -4.08
CA LYS A 323 -15.53 11.11 -4.21
C LYS A 323 -16.74 11.47 -3.37
N TYR A 324 -16.52 11.85 -2.11
CA TYR A 324 -17.60 12.20 -1.20
C TYR A 324 -18.03 13.67 -1.26
N ARG A 325 -17.29 14.52 -1.99
CA ARG A 325 -17.71 15.87 -2.38
C ARG A 325 -18.65 15.83 -3.58
N SER A 326 -18.22 15.20 -4.68
CA SER A 326 -18.98 15.13 -5.94
C SER A 326 -20.16 14.16 -5.84
N LYS A 327 -19.97 13.05 -5.10
CA LYS A 327 -20.95 11.97 -4.92
C LYS A 327 -21.47 11.45 -6.26
N LEU A 328 -20.66 11.45 -7.31
CA LEU A 328 -21.14 11.19 -8.65
C LEU A 328 -21.64 9.73 -8.82
N ILE A 329 -22.78 9.59 -9.51
CA ILE A 329 -23.34 8.32 -9.96
C ILE A 329 -22.35 7.51 -10.81
N ARG A 330 -22.48 6.18 -10.77
CA ARG A 330 -21.64 5.25 -11.55
C ARG A 330 -22.21 5.01 -12.95
N PRO A 331 -21.37 4.61 -13.95
CA PRO A 331 -21.84 4.38 -15.30
C PRO A 331 -22.99 3.38 -15.40
N GLU A 332 -22.92 2.22 -14.74
CA GLU A 332 -23.99 1.21 -14.81
C GLU A 332 -25.35 1.76 -14.38
N THR A 333 -25.40 2.57 -13.32
CA THR A 333 -26.67 3.09 -12.82
C THR A 333 -27.27 4.08 -13.81
N TYR A 334 -26.44 4.89 -14.46
CA TYR A 334 -26.91 5.82 -15.48
C TYR A 334 -27.31 5.11 -16.78
N ILE A 335 -26.45 4.23 -17.28
CA ILE A 335 -26.66 3.49 -18.53
C ILE A 335 -27.95 2.68 -18.43
N ASN A 336 -28.16 1.96 -17.32
CA ASN A 336 -29.33 1.11 -17.15
C ASN A 336 -30.64 1.92 -17.02
N GLN A 337 -30.58 3.18 -16.60
CA GLN A 337 -31.76 4.04 -16.50
C GLN A 337 -32.11 4.77 -17.80
N TYR A 338 -31.11 5.13 -18.62
CA TYR A 338 -31.30 6.10 -19.70
C TYR A 338 -30.79 5.66 -21.08
N ILE A 339 -30.08 4.52 -21.17
CA ILE A 339 -29.47 4.05 -22.43
C ILE A 339 -29.88 2.61 -22.75
N ASP A 340 -29.58 1.66 -21.86
CA ASP A 340 -29.81 0.22 -22.06
C ASP A 340 -29.96 -0.46 -20.70
N GLU A 341 -31.17 -0.90 -20.36
CA GLU A 341 -31.52 -1.49 -19.05
C GLU A 341 -30.82 -2.83 -18.78
N ASP A 342 -30.42 -3.55 -19.83
CA ASP A 342 -29.77 -4.86 -19.76
C ASP A 342 -28.24 -4.76 -19.75
N TRP A 343 -27.69 -3.54 -19.79
CA TRP A 343 -26.25 -3.34 -19.81
C TRP A 343 -25.61 -3.73 -18.47
N VAL A 344 -24.46 -4.40 -18.57
CA VAL A 344 -23.64 -4.81 -17.43
C VAL A 344 -22.19 -4.45 -17.72
N PRO A 345 -21.48 -3.78 -16.79
CA PRO A 345 -20.07 -3.46 -16.95
C PRO A 345 -19.22 -4.74 -16.97
N LEU A 346 -18.03 -4.64 -17.56
CA LEU A 346 -17.08 -5.76 -17.57
C LEU A 346 -16.59 -6.10 -16.16
N LEU A 347 -16.32 -5.07 -15.34
CA LEU A 347 -15.93 -5.20 -13.94
C LEU A 347 -17.12 -4.85 -13.05
N GLN A 348 -17.27 -5.56 -11.93
CA GLN A 348 -18.28 -5.20 -10.94
C GLN A 348 -17.97 -3.83 -10.33
N THR A 349 -18.96 -2.93 -10.31
CA THR A 349 -18.78 -1.58 -9.79
C THR A 349 -18.43 -1.59 -8.30
N PRO A 350 -17.33 -0.92 -7.90
CA PRO A 350 -16.97 -0.80 -6.48
C PRO A 350 -17.95 0.09 -5.69
N PRO A 351 -18.20 -0.23 -4.40
CA PRO A 351 -19.24 0.42 -3.58
C PRO A 351 -18.82 1.79 -3.01
N PHE A 352 -18.51 2.73 -3.91
CA PHE A 352 -18.21 4.13 -3.58
C PHE A 352 -18.43 5.04 -4.79
N PRO A 353 -18.62 6.36 -4.57
CA PRO A 353 -18.85 7.34 -5.63
C PRO A 353 -17.80 7.34 -6.74
N GLU A 354 -18.19 7.83 -7.92
CA GLU A 354 -17.42 7.70 -9.15
C GLU A 354 -16.21 8.66 -9.18
N HIS A 355 -16.41 9.97 -9.06
CA HIS A 355 -15.36 10.94 -9.41
C HIS A 355 -14.47 11.34 -8.21
N THR A 356 -13.14 11.22 -8.26
CA THR A 356 -12.28 10.65 -9.32
C THR A 356 -12.01 9.16 -9.20
N SER A 357 -11.40 8.56 -10.23
CA SER A 357 -10.90 7.18 -10.18
C SER A 357 -9.75 7.03 -9.17
N GLY A 358 -9.98 6.22 -8.12
CA GLY A 358 -8.96 5.91 -7.11
C GLY A 358 -7.73 5.21 -7.70
N HIS A 359 -7.92 4.36 -8.71
CA HIS A 359 -6.80 3.75 -9.45
C HIS A 359 -5.96 4.81 -10.14
N SER A 360 -6.58 5.77 -10.83
CA SER A 360 -5.84 6.80 -11.56
C SER A 360 -5.02 7.69 -10.62
N VAL A 361 -5.60 8.11 -9.49
CA VAL A 361 -4.88 8.93 -8.49
C VAL A 361 -3.76 8.15 -7.82
N ALA A 362 -4.05 6.96 -7.28
CA ALA A 362 -3.09 6.15 -6.54
C ALA A 362 -1.94 5.67 -7.44
N SER A 363 -2.26 5.13 -8.63
CA SER A 363 -1.25 4.64 -9.57
C SER A 363 -0.31 5.74 -10.03
N THR A 364 -0.84 6.93 -10.34
CA THR A 364 0.01 8.03 -10.81
C THR A 364 0.92 8.56 -9.70
N ALA A 365 0.42 8.64 -8.46
CA ALA A 365 1.23 9.06 -7.31
C ALA A 365 2.35 8.04 -6.98
N ALA A 366 2.00 6.74 -6.94
CA ALA A 366 2.96 5.66 -6.70
C ALA A 366 4.00 5.56 -7.81
N ALA A 367 3.59 5.64 -9.08
CA ALA A 367 4.49 5.67 -10.22
C ALA A 367 5.45 6.85 -10.12
N TYR A 368 4.96 8.07 -9.84
CA TYR A 368 5.82 9.23 -9.65
C TYR A 368 6.90 8.98 -8.58
N THR A 369 6.49 8.43 -7.43
CA THR A 369 7.41 8.09 -6.33
C THR A 369 8.49 7.09 -6.76
N LEU A 370 8.11 6.01 -7.43
CA LEU A 370 9.06 5.00 -7.90
C LEU A 370 9.97 5.53 -9.01
N THR A 371 9.45 6.38 -9.92
CA THR A 371 10.24 7.11 -10.91
C THR A 371 11.29 8.00 -10.26
N GLN A 372 10.97 8.68 -9.14
CA GLN A 372 11.95 9.49 -8.42
C GLN A 372 13.04 8.66 -7.74
N LEU A 373 12.72 7.44 -7.31
CA LEU A 373 13.68 6.55 -6.62
C LEU A 373 14.58 5.78 -7.60
N PHE A 374 14.02 5.33 -8.72
CA PHE A 374 14.68 4.35 -9.59
C PHE A 374 14.82 4.80 -11.05
N GLY A 375 14.25 5.94 -11.43
CA GLY A 375 14.11 6.36 -12.83
C GLY A 375 12.89 5.74 -13.50
N ASP A 376 12.34 6.40 -14.52
CA ASP A 376 11.11 5.93 -15.18
C ASP A 376 11.35 4.70 -16.07
N GLU A 377 12.50 4.63 -16.76
CA GLU A 377 12.80 3.60 -17.76
C GLU A 377 13.32 2.28 -17.16
N LEU A 378 12.94 1.96 -15.92
CA LEU A 378 13.24 0.66 -15.32
C LEU A 378 12.25 -0.39 -15.84
N PRO A 379 12.68 -1.42 -16.59
CA PRO A 379 11.78 -2.47 -17.04
C PRO A 379 11.26 -3.29 -15.85
N ILE A 380 9.95 -3.49 -15.81
CA ILE A 380 9.27 -4.24 -14.74
C ILE A 380 8.52 -5.42 -15.33
N VAL A 381 8.78 -6.60 -14.77
CA VAL A 381 7.99 -7.81 -14.99
C VAL A 381 7.04 -7.93 -13.80
N ASP A 382 5.82 -7.45 -13.97
CA ASP A 382 4.81 -7.44 -12.93
C ASP A 382 4.18 -8.83 -12.79
N SER A 383 4.55 -9.51 -11.70
CA SER A 383 4.05 -10.83 -11.32
C SER A 383 3.12 -10.80 -10.11
N THR A 384 2.73 -9.62 -9.63
CA THR A 384 1.95 -9.46 -8.39
C THR A 384 0.59 -10.17 -8.44
N GLU A 385 -0.05 -10.20 -9.60
CA GLU A 385 -1.38 -10.78 -9.80
C GLU A 385 -1.36 -12.30 -10.11
N VAL A 386 -0.17 -12.92 -10.23
CA VAL A 386 -0.03 -14.37 -10.51
C VAL A 386 -0.63 -15.22 -9.39
N ALA A 387 -0.42 -14.83 -8.14
CA ALA A 387 -1.00 -15.51 -6.98
C ALA A 387 -2.54 -15.43 -6.94
N TYR A 388 -3.13 -14.53 -7.73
CA TYR A 388 -4.58 -14.29 -7.81
C TYR A 388 -5.17 -14.72 -9.16
N GLY A 389 -4.42 -15.52 -9.94
CA GLY A 389 -4.91 -16.22 -11.12
C GLY A 389 -4.79 -15.46 -12.44
N LEU A 390 -4.01 -14.37 -12.48
CA LEU A 390 -3.78 -13.56 -13.67
C LEU A 390 -2.35 -13.75 -14.21
N PRO A 391 -2.11 -13.51 -15.50
CA PRO A 391 -0.78 -13.64 -16.09
C PRO A 391 0.15 -12.50 -15.67
N ILE A 392 1.45 -12.71 -15.86
CA ILE A 392 2.47 -11.65 -15.78
C ILE A 392 2.21 -10.60 -16.85
N ARG A 393 2.51 -9.33 -16.56
CA ARG A 393 2.57 -8.24 -17.55
C ARG A 393 3.93 -7.55 -17.51
N GLU A 394 4.43 -7.17 -18.67
CA GLU A 394 5.72 -6.50 -18.81
C GLU A 394 5.54 -5.03 -19.15
N PHE A 395 6.31 -4.17 -18.48
CA PHE A 395 6.26 -2.74 -18.64
C PHE A 395 7.65 -2.15 -18.80
N LYS A 396 7.76 -1.09 -19.61
CA LYS A 396 9.02 -0.36 -19.82
C LYS A 396 9.33 0.63 -18.70
N GLY A 397 8.33 0.94 -17.87
CA GLY A 397 8.45 1.96 -16.84
C GLY A 397 7.17 2.23 -16.07
N PHE A 398 7.29 2.98 -14.98
CA PHE A 398 6.19 3.24 -14.05
C PHE A 398 5.11 4.13 -14.64
N THR A 399 5.48 5.10 -15.48
CA THR A 399 4.50 5.94 -16.18
C THR A 399 3.58 5.12 -17.09
N GLN A 400 4.13 4.13 -17.80
CA GLN A 400 3.33 3.21 -18.63
C GLN A 400 2.37 2.39 -17.77
N MET A 401 2.85 1.84 -16.64
CA MET A 401 2.02 1.08 -15.70
C MET A 401 0.85 1.90 -15.17
N ALA A 402 1.10 3.15 -14.75
CA ALA A 402 0.05 4.02 -14.23
C ALA A 402 -0.98 4.41 -15.30
N GLN A 403 -0.54 4.64 -16.54
CA GLN A 403 -1.45 4.91 -17.66
C GLN A 403 -2.34 3.71 -17.97
N GLU A 404 -1.78 2.50 -17.99
CA GLU A 404 -2.55 1.27 -18.20
C GLU A 404 -3.54 1.02 -17.05
N ALA A 405 -3.11 1.20 -15.81
CA ALA A 405 -3.98 1.10 -14.63
C ALA A 405 -5.12 2.13 -14.67
N ALA A 406 -4.87 3.34 -15.13
CA ALA A 406 -5.87 4.40 -15.22
C ALA A 406 -6.92 4.08 -16.30
N ILE A 407 -6.50 3.74 -17.52
CA ILE A 407 -7.41 3.46 -18.64
C ILE A 407 -8.18 2.14 -18.46
N SER A 408 -7.63 1.18 -17.70
CA SER A 408 -8.30 -0.08 -17.38
C SER A 408 -9.71 0.10 -16.81
N ARG A 409 -9.96 1.23 -16.14
CA ARG A 409 -11.25 1.52 -15.52
C ARG A 409 -12.33 1.93 -16.52
N PHE A 410 -11.92 2.51 -17.65
CA PHE A 410 -12.80 2.80 -18.79
C PHE A 410 -13.19 1.49 -19.48
N TYR A 411 -12.19 0.65 -19.79
CA TYR A 411 -12.42 -0.70 -20.34
C TYR A 411 -13.29 -1.56 -19.42
N GLY A 412 -13.12 -1.40 -18.11
CA GLY A 412 -13.93 -2.07 -17.10
C GLY A 412 -15.38 -1.62 -17.02
N GLY A 413 -15.76 -0.50 -17.66
CA GLY A 413 -17.13 0.01 -17.68
C GLY A 413 -17.56 0.76 -16.42
N ILE A 414 -16.62 1.18 -15.56
CA ILE A 414 -16.95 1.64 -14.20
C ILE A 414 -16.50 3.08 -13.89
N HIS A 415 -15.83 3.72 -14.84
CA HIS A 415 -15.41 5.11 -14.74
C HIS A 415 -15.60 5.86 -16.06
N TYR A 416 -16.00 7.13 -15.96
CA TYR A 416 -16.01 8.07 -17.08
C TYR A 416 -14.60 8.62 -17.32
N MET A 417 -14.30 9.05 -18.55
CA MET A 417 -12.97 9.59 -18.90
C MET A 417 -12.52 10.80 -18.03
N PRO A 418 -13.39 11.74 -17.60
CA PRO A 418 -13.00 12.80 -16.68
C PRO A 418 -12.46 12.29 -15.35
N ALA A 419 -13.04 11.23 -14.77
CA ALA A 419 -12.58 10.66 -13.51
C ALA A 419 -11.19 10.02 -13.63
N ILE A 420 -10.84 9.55 -14.83
CA ILE A 420 -9.54 8.96 -15.14
C ILE A 420 -8.50 10.05 -15.34
N THR A 421 -8.79 11.00 -16.23
CA THR A 421 -7.85 12.07 -16.62
C THR A 421 -7.56 13.05 -15.48
N GLU A 422 -8.59 13.57 -14.81
CA GLU A 422 -8.40 14.42 -13.62
C GLU A 422 -7.83 13.61 -12.44
N GLY A 423 -8.15 12.31 -12.35
CA GLY A 423 -7.56 11.42 -11.35
C GLY A 423 -6.04 11.30 -11.50
N SER A 424 -5.55 11.04 -12.71
CA SER A 424 -4.11 10.99 -12.97
C SER A 424 -3.42 12.32 -12.71
N LYS A 425 -4.06 13.45 -13.08
CA LYS A 425 -3.55 14.79 -12.76
C LYS A 425 -3.46 15.03 -11.25
N GLN A 426 -4.49 14.66 -10.49
CA GLN A 426 -4.48 14.76 -9.03
C GLN A 426 -3.37 13.90 -8.42
N GLY A 427 -3.21 12.65 -8.88
CA GLY A 427 -2.16 11.74 -8.42
C GLY A 427 -0.76 12.30 -8.66
N LYS A 428 -0.52 12.90 -9.84
CA LYS A 428 0.76 13.58 -10.13
C LYS A 428 1.04 14.73 -9.17
N GLN A 429 0.04 15.57 -8.88
CA GLN A 429 0.19 16.68 -7.93
C GLN A 429 0.52 16.19 -6.52
N VAL A 430 -0.11 15.10 -6.07
CA VAL A 430 0.21 14.44 -4.80
C VAL A 430 1.67 13.98 -4.78
N GLY A 431 2.11 13.24 -5.80
CA GLY A 431 3.50 12.75 -5.88
C GLY A 431 4.54 13.88 -5.90
N GLU A 432 4.31 14.92 -6.72
CA GLU A 432 5.16 16.10 -6.78
C GLU A 432 5.24 16.83 -5.43
N TRP A 433 4.13 16.91 -4.70
CA TRP A 433 4.08 17.55 -3.39
C TRP A 433 4.87 16.80 -2.34
N ILE A 434 4.71 15.48 -2.27
CA ILE A 434 5.46 14.64 -1.34
C ILE A 434 6.96 14.84 -1.56
N TRP A 435 7.40 14.74 -2.82
CA TRP A 435 8.80 14.93 -3.16
C TRP A 435 9.31 16.34 -2.82
N LYS A 436 8.45 17.36 -2.89
CA LYS A 436 8.82 18.74 -2.50
C LYS A 436 8.96 18.91 -1.00
N LYS A 437 8.22 18.16 -0.19
CA LYS A 437 8.07 18.42 1.25
C LYS A 437 8.89 17.51 2.15
N VAL A 438 9.10 16.25 1.75
CA VAL A 438 9.85 15.30 2.56
C VAL A 438 11.02 14.73 1.77
N SER A 439 12.07 14.36 2.49
CA SER A 439 13.20 13.67 1.91
C SER A 439 13.81 12.67 2.87
N THR A 440 14.23 11.55 2.30
CA THR A 440 15.01 10.52 2.97
C THR A 440 16.51 10.81 2.96
N LYS A 441 16.97 11.90 2.32
CA LYS A 441 18.39 12.24 2.18
C LYS A 441 18.74 13.43 3.08
N PRO A 442 19.70 13.30 4.04
CA PRO A 442 20.02 14.35 5.01
C PRO A 442 20.31 15.72 4.40
N ASP A 443 21.12 15.77 3.34
CA ASP A 443 21.46 17.03 2.66
C ASP A 443 20.23 17.76 2.12
N ARG A 444 19.25 17.01 1.61
CA ARG A 444 18.03 17.59 1.06
C ARG A 444 17.09 18.08 2.15
N VAL A 445 17.01 17.38 3.29
CA VAL A 445 16.25 17.86 4.46
C VAL A 445 16.80 19.21 4.92
N ALA A 446 18.13 19.34 5.05
CA ALA A 446 18.77 20.60 5.42
C ALA A 446 18.52 21.73 4.41
N MET A 447 18.31 21.43 3.12
CA MET A 447 17.90 22.43 2.12
C MET A 447 16.43 22.85 2.25
N LEU A 448 15.55 21.93 2.66
CA LEU A 448 14.13 22.20 2.84
C LEU A 448 13.87 23.08 4.08
N GLU A 449 14.61 22.87 5.17
CA GLU A 449 14.48 23.67 6.41
C GLU A 449 14.95 25.13 6.25
N ARG A 450 15.77 25.43 5.24
CA ARG A 450 16.30 26.78 4.97
C ARG A 450 15.37 27.66 4.12
N ARG A 451 14.27 27.12 3.61
CA ARG A 451 13.30 27.82 2.75
C ARG A 451 12.02 28.11 3.53
#